data_AF-A0A7J6C4D6-F1
#
_entry.id   AF-A0A7J6C4D6-F1
#
_cell.length_a   1.000
_cell.length_b   1.000
_cell.length_c   1.000
_cell.angle_alpha   90.00
_cell.angle_beta   90.00
_cell.angle_gamma   90.00
#
_symmetry.space_group_name_H-M   'P 1'
#
loop_
_entity.id
_entity.type
_entity.pdbx_description
1 polymer ?
#
loop_
_entity_poly.entity_id
_entity_poly.type
_entity_poly.pdbx_seq_one_letter_code
_entity_poly.pdbx_strand_id
1 'polypeptide(L)'
;MKRLNFPSSIDYSINKKEETKQHAMSHKQIFYSDKYDDDKFEYRHVMLPKDIAKRVPKTHLMSETEWRNLGVQQSQGWVHYMIHQPEPHILLFRRPLPQSQ
;
A
#
# COMPACT_ATOMS: atom_id res chain seq x y z
N MET A 1 27.93 -13.58 -0.06
CA MET A 1 26.52 -13.36 -0.48
C MET A 1 25.93 -12.29 0.42
N LYS A 2 25.79 -11.05 -0.09
CA LYS A 2 25.25 -9.94 0.69
C LYS A 2 23.75 -10.20 0.88
N ARG A 3 23.37 -10.62 2.08
CA ARG A 3 21.98 -10.73 2.52
C ARG A 3 21.35 -9.35 2.29
N LEU A 4 20.35 -9.30 1.42
CA LEU A 4 19.41 -8.18 1.40
C LEU A 4 18.79 -8.18 2.80
N ASN A 5 19.05 -7.13 3.57
CA ASN A 5 18.39 -6.87 4.85
C ASN A 5 16.94 -6.52 4.54
N PHE A 6 16.14 -7.52 4.17
CA PHE A 6 14.70 -7.42 4.27
C PHE A 6 14.38 -7.38 5.76
N PRO A 7 13.66 -6.37 6.26
CA PRO A 7 13.11 -6.42 7.60
C PRO A 7 12.20 -7.65 7.65
N SER A 8 12.61 -8.69 8.38
CA SER A 8 11.88 -9.97 8.53
C SER A 8 10.54 -9.82 9.26
N SER A 9 10.20 -8.60 9.64
CA SER A 9 8.88 -8.08 9.89
C SER A 9 9.10 -6.58 9.79
N ILE A 10 8.71 -5.93 8.69
CA ILE A 10 8.43 -4.50 8.81
C ILE A 10 7.36 -4.46 9.89
N ASP A 11 7.69 -3.85 11.01
CA ASP A 11 6.82 -3.62 12.15
C ASP A 11 5.62 -2.75 11.74
N TYR A 12 4.72 -3.29 10.91
CA TYR A 12 3.38 -2.78 10.69
C TYR A 12 2.62 -2.68 12.03
N SER A 13 3.07 -3.43 13.05
CA SER A 13 2.57 -3.36 14.40
C SER A 13 3.03 -2.13 15.20
N ILE A 14 4.18 -1.51 14.86
CA ILE A 14 4.67 -0.33 15.58
C ILE A 14 3.78 0.90 15.33
N ASN A 15 3.20 1.06 14.14
CA ASN A 15 2.31 2.19 13.82
C ASN A 15 0.81 1.95 14.10
N LYS A 16 0.39 0.71 14.36
CA LYS A 16 -1.03 0.36 14.59
C LYS A 16 -1.65 1.08 15.80
N LYS A 17 -0.85 1.40 16.82
CA LYS A 17 -1.30 2.11 18.03
C LYS A 17 -1.51 3.62 17.83
N GLU A 18 -0.88 4.22 16.82
CA GLU A 18 -1.05 5.65 16.51
C GLU A 18 -2.06 5.89 15.37
N GLU A 19 -2.11 4.98 14.37
CA GLU A 19 -3.08 5.04 13.26
C GLU A 19 -4.55 4.84 13.68
N THR A 20 -4.79 4.12 14.76
CA THR A 20 -6.14 3.88 15.30
C THR A 20 -6.82 5.18 15.76
N LYS A 21 -6.06 6.23 16.10
CA LYS A 21 -6.61 7.54 16.44
C LYS A 21 -6.99 8.38 15.21
N GLN A 22 -6.32 8.20 14.07
CA GLN A 22 -6.67 8.90 12.82
C GLN A 22 -7.86 8.28 12.06
N HIS A 23 -8.12 6.98 12.27
CA HIS A 23 -9.26 6.25 11.69
C HIS A 23 -10.65 6.80 12.08
N ALA A 24 -10.73 7.73 13.04
CA ALA A 24 -11.97 8.41 13.40
C ALA A 24 -12.44 9.44 12.35
N MET A 25 -11.61 9.77 11.35
CA MET A 25 -11.99 10.68 10.28
C MET A 25 -12.62 9.92 9.10
N SER A 26 -13.94 10.10 8.92
CA SER A 26 -14.71 9.76 7.71
C SER A 26 -14.54 8.32 7.18
N HIS A 27 -15.41 7.42 7.63
CA HIS A 27 -15.54 6.02 7.18
C HIS A 27 -15.74 5.79 5.66
N LYS A 28 -15.72 6.85 4.83
CA LYS A 28 -16.03 6.83 3.41
C LYS A 28 -14.86 7.20 2.50
N GLN A 29 -13.72 7.62 3.05
CA GLN A 29 -12.60 8.10 2.24
C GLN A 29 -11.47 7.07 2.16
N ILE A 30 -10.81 7.01 1.01
CA ILE A 30 -9.59 6.23 0.80
C ILE A 30 -8.44 7.00 1.44
N PHE A 31 -7.67 6.33 2.30
CA PHE A 31 -6.52 6.91 2.97
C PHE A 31 -5.22 6.54 2.24
N TYR A 32 -4.31 7.50 2.15
CA TYR A 32 -3.00 7.34 1.53
C TYR A 32 -1.93 7.65 2.57
N SER A 33 -1.03 6.70 2.80
CA SER A 33 0.12 6.94 3.69
C SER A 33 1.18 7.83 3.05
N ASP A 34 2.08 8.29 3.92
CA ASP A 34 3.34 8.89 3.50
C ASP A 34 4.18 7.90 2.68
N LYS A 35 5.03 8.47 1.83
CA LYS A 35 5.92 7.68 0.97
C LYS A 35 7.20 7.38 1.74
N TYR A 36 7.72 6.18 1.55
CA TYR A 36 8.99 5.73 2.11
C TYR A 36 9.75 4.99 1.03
N ASP A 37 11.07 5.13 0.98
CA ASP A 37 11.90 4.59 -0.10
C ASP A 37 13.04 3.72 0.42
N ASP A 38 13.51 2.83 -0.45
CA ASP A 38 14.80 2.15 -0.35
C ASP A 38 15.70 2.56 -1.53
N ASP A 39 16.85 1.92 -1.69
CA ASP A 39 17.81 2.25 -2.76
C ASP A 39 17.26 2.08 -4.19
N LYS A 40 16.10 1.44 -4.39
CA LYS A 40 15.57 1.05 -5.71
C LYS A 40 14.13 1.48 -5.95
N PHE A 41 13.31 1.54 -4.91
CA PHE A 41 11.87 1.75 -5.02
C PHE A 41 11.38 2.73 -3.97
N GLU A 42 10.36 3.48 -4.35
CA GLU A 42 9.51 4.20 -3.42
C GLU A 42 8.23 3.39 -3.17
N TYR A 43 7.76 3.39 -1.93
CA TYR A 43 6.66 2.61 -1.42
C TYR A 43 5.60 3.51 -0.79
N ARG A 44 4.36 3.02 -0.81
CA ARG A 44 3.21 3.61 -0.12
C ARG A 44 2.18 2.52 0.10
N HIS A 45 1.44 2.61 1.19
CA HIS A 45 0.22 1.83 1.37
C HIS A 45 -1.04 2.70 1.28
N VAL A 46 -2.10 2.12 0.74
CA VAL A 46 -3.41 2.76 0.62
C VAL A 46 -4.41 1.94 1.41
N MET A 47 -5.16 2.58 2.29
CA MET A 47 -6.21 1.92 3.06
C MET A 47 -7.56 2.24 2.45
N LEU A 48 -8.28 1.18 2.10
CA LEU A 48 -9.61 1.25 1.53
C LEU A 48 -10.67 1.23 2.62
N PRO A 49 -11.77 1.99 2.47
CA PRO A 49 -12.94 1.83 3.32
C PRO A 49 -13.53 0.43 3.14
N LYS A 50 -14.20 -0.08 4.18
CA LYS A 50 -14.71 -1.46 4.25
C LYS A 50 -15.58 -1.86 3.06
N ASP A 51 -16.32 -0.92 2.49
CA ASP A 51 -17.21 -1.19 1.35
C ASP A 51 -16.46 -1.41 0.04
N ILE A 52 -15.34 -0.70 -0.16
CA ILE A 52 -14.48 -0.89 -1.34
C ILE A 52 -13.59 -2.12 -1.16
N ALA A 53 -13.09 -2.36 0.06
CA ALA A 53 -12.22 -3.50 0.37
C ALA A 53 -12.86 -4.86 0.02
N LYS A 54 -14.19 -4.99 0.09
CA LYS A 54 -14.93 -6.19 -0.32
C LYS A 54 -14.79 -6.53 -1.81
N ARG A 55 -14.46 -5.54 -2.65
CA ARG A 55 -14.28 -5.68 -4.11
C ARG A 55 -12.86 -6.03 -4.50
N VAL A 56 -11.91 -6.02 -3.56
CA VAL A 56 -10.50 -6.34 -3.83
C VAL A 56 -10.36 -7.84 -4.11
N PRO A 57 -9.74 -8.24 -5.23
CA PRO A 57 -9.49 -9.63 -5.52
C PRO A 57 -8.46 -10.21 -4.53
N LYS A 58 -8.75 -11.41 -4.01
CA LYS A 58 -7.83 -12.14 -3.11
C LYS A 58 -6.90 -13.10 -3.84
N THR A 59 -7.15 -13.33 -5.13
CA THR A 59 -6.49 -14.38 -5.93
C THR A 59 -5.30 -13.85 -6.73
N HIS A 60 -5.23 -12.55 -7.00
CA HIS A 60 -4.21 -11.95 -7.86
C HIS A 60 -3.92 -10.50 -7.48
N LEU A 61 -2.75 -10.02 -7.91
CA LEU A 61 -2.36 -8.62 -7.81
C LEU A 61 -3.12 -7.79 -8.85
N MET A 62 -3.53 -6.60 -8.45
CA MET A 62 -4.29 -5.69 -9.31
C MET A 62 -3.37 -4.92 -10.25
N SER A 63 -3.76 -4.88 -11.53
CA SER A 63 -3.22 -3.98 -12.54
C SER A 63 -3.60 -2.51 -12.26
N GLU A 64 -2.92 -1.57 -12.94
CA GLU A 64 -3.22 -0.14 -12.86
C GLU A 64 -4.70 0.18 -13.05
N THR A 65 -5.30 -0.40 -14.08
CA THR A 65 -6.72 -0.21 -14.39
C THR A 65 -7.62 -0.71 -13.26
N GLU A 66 -7.32 -1.86 -12.66
CA GLU A 66 -8.17 -2.47 -11.64
C GLU A 66 -8.20 -1.66 -10.34
N TRP A 67 -7.04 -1.23 -9.83
CA TRP A 67 -7.04 -0.41 -8.61
C TRP A 67 -7.57 1.00 -8.88
N ARG A 68 -7.41 1.57 -10.08
CA ARG A 68 -8.07 2.84 -10.47
C ARG A 68 -9.59 2.70 -10.49
N ASN A 69 -10.11 1.57 -10.97
CA ASN A 69 -11.55 1.28 -10.99
C ASN A 69 -12.16 1.12 -9.58
N LEU A 70 -11.34 0.82 -8.57
CA LEU A 70 -11.75 0.84 -7.15
C LEU A 70 -11.82 2.25 -6.57
N GLY A 71 -11.37 3.27 -7.30
CA GLY A 71 -11.34 4.66 -6.87
C GLY A 71 -10.00 5.11 -6.29
N VAL A 72 -8.97 4.25 -6.29
CA VAL A 72 -7.61 4.64 -5.88
C VAL A 72 -7.02 5.58 -6.92
N GLN A 73 -6.58 6.75 -6.49
CA GLN A 73 -6.02 7.79 -7.34
C GLN A 73 -4.59 8.10 -6.89
N GLN A 74 -3.64 7.84 -7.78
CA GLN A 74 -2.23 8.18 -7.59
C GLN A 74 -1.58 8.47 -8.94
N SER A 75 -0.37 9.04 -8.89
CA SER A 75 0.46 9.31 -10.07
C SER A 75 0.75 8.04 -10.88
N GLN A 76 1.28 8.18 -12.08
CA GLN A 76 1.69 7.03 -12.89
C GLN A 76 2.86 6.25 -12.25
N GLY A 77 2.97 4.96 -12.56
CA GLY A 77 4.13 4.12 -12.25
C GLY A 77 4.03 3.31 -10.96
N TRP A 78 2.96 3.46 -10.19
CA TRP A 78 2.72 2.65 -9.00
C TRP A 78 2.21 1.25 -9.35
N VAL A 79 2.83 0.24 -8.76
CA VAL A 79 2.52 -1.18 -8.96
C VAL A 79 2.09 -1.80 -7.64
N HIS A 80 0.90 -2.43 -7.62
CA HIS A 80 0.46 -3.25 -6.50
C HIS A 80 1.31 -4.53 -6.47
N TYR A 81 2.20 -4.65 -5.49
CA TYR A 81 3.25 -5.67 -5.53
C TYR A 81 3.04 -6.84 -4.57
N MET A 82 2.15 -6.70 -3.59
CA MET A 82 1.89 -7.73 -2.59
C MET A 82 0.47 -7.63 -2.03
N ILE A 83 -0.19 -8.78 -1.88
CA ILE A 83 -1.48 -8.90 -1.18
C ILE A 83 -1.20 -9.14 0.30
N HIS A 84 -1.71 -8.25 1.16
CA HIS A 84 -1.64 -8.41 2.61
C HIS A 84 -2.84 -9.24 3.10
N GLN A 85 -2.65 -10.56 3.28
CA GLN A 85 -3.75 -11.48 3.60
C GLN A 85 -4.48 -11.16 4.92
N PRO A 86 -3.80 -10.79 6.03
CA PRO A 86 -4.48 -10.44 7.28
C PRO A 86 -5.37 -9.20 7.17
N GLU A 87 -4.97 -8.20 6.38
CA GLU A 87 -5.67 -6.92 6.26
C GLU A 87 -5.85 -6.55 4.77
N PRO A 88 -6.83 -7.15 4.07
CA PRO A 88 -7.03 -6.99 2.62
C PRO A 88 -7.51 -5.58 2.21
N HIS A 89 -7.87 -4.76 3.19
CA HIS A 89 -8.20 -3.35 2.98
C HIS A 89 -6.94 -2.48 2.84
N ILE A 90 -5.74 -3.03 3.10
CA ILE A 90 -4.46 -2.35 2.90
C ILE A 90 -3.87 -2.83 1.57
N LEU A 91 -3.71 -1.91 0.63
CA LEU A 91 -3.04 -2.14 -0.64
C LEU A 91 -1.61 -1.64 -0.59
N LEU A 92 -0.66 -2.47 -1.03
CA LEU A 92 0.78 -2.16 -0.99
C LEU A 92 1.29 -1.81 -2.39
N PHE A 93 1.73 -0.57 -2.57
CA PHE A 93 2.24 -0.07 -3.83
C PHE A 93 3.75 0.18 -3.76
N ARG A 94 4.43 -0.03 -4.88
CA ARG A 94 5.81 0.40 -5.10
C ARG A 94 5.96 1.02 -6.48
N ARG A 95 6.89 1.95 -6.65
CA ARG A 95 7.34 2.44 -7.96
C ARG A 95 8.86 2.56 -8.00
N PRO A 96 9.52 2.32 -9.14
CA PRO A 96 10.96 2.53 -9.26
C PRO A 96 11.33 3.98 -8.97
N LEU A 97 12.44 4.20 -8.26
CA LEU A 97 13.01 5.54 -8.15
C LEU A 97 13.56 5.98 -9.52
N PRO A 98 13.50 7.28 -9.84
CA PRO A 98 14.21 7.79 -11.00
C PRO A 98 15.69 7.48 -10.81
N GLN A 99 16.29 6.78 -11.78
CA GLN A 99 17.75 6.64 -11.80
C GLN A 99 18.31 8.06 -11.92
N SER A 100 18.96 8.55 -10.86
CA SER A 100 19.81 9.72 -10.97
C SER A 100 20.87 9.38 -12.02
N GLN A 101 20.71 9.90 -13.22
CA GLN A 101 21.73 9.84 -14.26
C GLN A 101 22.92 10.71 -13.87
#